data_AF-T1AT56-F1
#
_entry.id   AF-T1AT56-F1
#
_cell.length_a   1.000
_cell.length_b   1.000
_cell.length_c   1.000
_cell.angle_alpha   90.00
_cell.angle_beta   90.00
_cell.angle_gamma   90.00
#
_symmetry.space_group_name_H-M   'P 1'
#
loop_
_entity.id
_entity.type
_entity.pdbx_description
1 polymer ?
#
loop_
_entity_poly.entity_id
_entity_poly.type
_entity_poly.pdbx_seq_one_letter_code
_entity_poly.pdbx_strand_id
1 'polypeptide(L)'
;MQITAQTVKELRERTGTGMMECKKALTENAGDIDTAAEWLRKQGLAKADKKASRVAAEGRIAMAQHAGRAVLIEINSETDFVAKDDNFVVFCNAVAQAALKSGVGDIEALKAVRLANGESVEEARAAVIAKVGENVQVRRMARSDSAHTVAAYVHGARIGVLVD
;
A
#
# COMPACT_ATOMS: atom_id res chain seq x y z
N MET A 1 -15.16 -29.38 9.34
CA MET A 1 -14.54 -29.42 8.00
C MET A 1 -13.03 -29.46 8.19
N GLN A 2 -12.29 -30.36 7.52
CA GLN A 2 -10.83 -30.44 7.70
C GLN A 2 -10.14 -29.36 6.85
N ILE A 3 -9.40 -28.46 7.50
CA ILE A 3 -8.53 -27.48 6.85
C ILE A 3 -7.33 -28.23 6.27
N THR A 4 -7.20 -28.27 4.94
CA THR A 4 -6.11 -28.98 4.27
C THR A 4 -4.91 -28.07 4.04
N ALA A 5 -3.70 -28.64 3.94
CA ALA A 5 -2.51 -27.84 3.60
C ALA A 5 -2.65 -27.13 2.23
N GLN A 6 -3.39 -27.74 1.29
CA GLN A 6 -3.66 -27.16 -0.02
C GLN A 6 -4.53 -25.91 0.06
N THR A 7 -5.64 -25.95 0.82
CA THR A 7 -6.52 -24.77 0.99
C THR A 7 -5.81 -23.62 1.70
N VAL A 8 -4.95 -23.93 2.68
CA VAL A 8 -4.09 -22.91 3.32
C VAL A 8 -3.11 -22.29 2.32
N LYS A 9 -2.47 -23.12 1.49
CA LYS A 9 -1.55 -22.65 0.44
C LYS A 9 -2.26 -21.76 -0.57
N GLU A 10 -3.43 -22.16 -1.04
CA GLU A 10 -4.25 -21.38 -1.99
C GLU A 10 -4.63 -20.01 -1.41
N LEU A 11 -5.12 -19.97 -0.16
CA LEU A 11 -5.44 -18.70 0.48
C LEU A 11 -4.20 -17.81 0.65
N ARG A 12 -3.04 -18.40 0.96
CA ARG A 12 -1.77 -17.67 1.05
C ARG A 12 -1.35 -17.10 -0.30
N GLU A 13 -1.47 -17.87 -1.38
CA GLU A 13 -1.13 -17.39 -2.73
C GLU A 13 -2.05 -16.24 -3.17
N ARG A 14 -3.35 -16.32 -2.83
CA ARG A 14 -4.34 -15.28 -3.12
C ARG A 14 -4.10 -13.99 -2.33
N THR A 15 -3.79 -14.10 -1.04
CA THR A 15 -3.75 -12.95 -0.11
C THR A 15 -2.35 -12.44 0.19
N GLY A 16 -1.32 -13.27 -0.01
CA GLY A 16 0.05 -13.01 0.42
C GLY A 16 0.26 -13.02 1.94
N THR A 17 -0.75 -13.43 2.73
CA THR A 17 -0.67 -13.39 4.19
C THR A 17 0.10 -14.59 4.75
N GLY A 18 0.67 -14.47 5.95
CA GLY A 18 1.38 -15.54 6.65
C GLY A 18 0.61 -16.86 6.73
N MET A 19 1.34 -17.98 6.74
CA MET A 19 0.77 -19.33 6.67
C MET A 19 -0.18 -19.63 7.84
N MET A 20 0.19 -19.21 9.06
CA MET A 20 -0.60 -19.45 10.26
C MET A 20 -1.85 -18.60 10.30
N GLU A 21 -1.77 -17.36 9.83
CA GLU A 21 -2.92 -16.48 9.64
C GLU A 21 -3.90 -17.04 8.61
N CYS A 22 -3.42 -17.59 7.49
CA CYS A 22 -4.28 -18.23 6.50
C CYS A 22 -5.00 -19.45 7.10
N LYS A 23 -4.26 -20.29 7.83
CA LYS A 23 -4.86 -21.44 8.54
C LYS A 23 -5.90 -20.99 9.56
N LYS A 24 -5.61 -19.93 10.34
CA LYS A 24 -6.55 -19.36 11.30
C LYS A 24 -7.79 -18.82 10.60
N ALA A 25 -7.63 -18.04 9.54
CA ALA A 25 -8.73 -17.47 8.79
C ALA A 25 -9.65 -18.55 8.23
N LEU A 26 -9.10 -19.62 7.63
CA LEU A 26 -9.89 -20.75 7.17
C LEU A 26 -10.59 -21.45 8.35
N THR A 27 -9.94 -21.58 9.51
CA THR A 27 -10.54 -22.23 10.68
C THR A 27 -11.75 -21.44 11.21
N GLU A 28 -11.64 -20.11 11.29
CA GLU A 28 -12.71 -19.22 11.75
C GLU A 28 -13.87 -19.13 10.74
N ASN A 29 -13.59 -19.35 9.46
CA ASN A 29 -14.57 -19.23 8.37
C ASN A 29 -14.90 -20.60 7.74
N ALA A 30 -14.85 -21.66 8.54
CA ALA A 30 -15.28 -23.01 8.18
C ALA A 30 -14.66 -23.60 6.89
N GLY A 31 -13.47 -23.14 6.50
CA GLY A 31 -12.74 -23.59 5.30
C GLY A 31 -13.13 -22.86 4.02
N ASP A 32 -14.02 -21.88 4.08
CA ASP A 32 -14.42 -21.08 2.90
C ASP A 32 -13.34 -20.06 2.55
N ILE A 33 -12.78 -20.16 1.33
CA ILE A 33 -11.62 -19.37 0.93
C ILE A 33 -11.99 -17.89 0.73
N ASP A 34 -13.15 -17.61 0.14
CA ASP A 34 -13.56 -16.23 -0.17
C ASP A 34 -13.90 -15.47 1.12
N THR A 35 -14.64 -16.12 2.02
CA THR A 35 -14.96 -15.57 3.34
C THR A 35 -13.70 -15.43 4.20
N ALA A 36 -12.77 -16.39 4.15
CA ALA A 36 -11.49 -16.28 4.84
C ALA A 36 -10.62 -15.15 4.29
N ALA A 37 -10.64 -14.90 2.98
CA ALA A 37 -9.93 -13.78 2.36
C ALA A 37 -10.50 -12.43 2.83
N GLU A 38 -11.83 -12.28 2.85
CA GLU A 38 -12.47 -11.06 3.36
C GLU A 38 -12.21 -10.89 4.88
N TRP A 39 -12.19 -11.98 5.63
CA TRP A 39 -11.83 -11.95 7.04
C TRP A 39 -10.38 -11.47 7.24
N LEU A 40 -9.43 -11.98 6.45
CA LEU A 40 -8.04 -11.52 6.47
C LEU A 40 -7.92 -10.03 6.13
N ARG A 41 -8.71 -9.55 5.16
CA ARG A 41 -8.75 -8.13 4.79
C ARG A 41 -9.15 -7.26 5.98
N LYS A 42 -10.23 -7.61 6.67
CA LYS A 42 -10.70 -6.92 7.89
C LYS A 42 -9.66 -6.97 9.02
N GLN A 43 -9.01 -8.11 9.21
CA GLN A 43 -7.94 -8.25 10.21
C GLN A 43 -6.69 -7.45 9.85
N GLY A 44 -6.39 -7.29 8.55
CA GLY A 44 -5.30 -6.45 8.04
C GLY A 44 -5.45 -5.01 8.49
N LEU A 45 -6.66 -4.43 8.37
CA LEU A 45 -6.96 -3.08 8.85
C LEU A 45 -6.69 -2.93 10.35
N ALA A 46 -7.21 -3.85 11.18
CA ALA A 46 -6.98 -3.82 12.63
C ALA A 46 -5.50 -3.99 13.01
N LYS A 47 -4.73 -4.78 12.23
CA LYS A 47 -3.28 -4.93 12.43
C LYS A 47 -2.53 -3.65 12.03
N ALA A 48 -2.96 -2.98 10.97
CA ALA A 48 -2.39 -1.70 10.55
C ALA A 48 -2.54 -0.65 11.64
N ASP A 49 -3.71 -0.54 12.26
CA ASP A 49 -3.97 0.39 13.37
C ASP A 49 -3.05 0.12 14.57
N LYS A 50 -2.87 -1.15 14.94
CA LYS A 50 -1.96 -1.54 16.03
C LYS A 50 -0.49 -1.22 15.76
N LYS A 51 -0.09 -1.14 14.48
CA LYS A 51 1.29 -0.83 14.07
C LYS A 51 1.50 0.66 13.82
N ALA A 52 0.43 1.45 13.70
CA ALA A 52 0.51 2.87 13.32
C ALA A 52 1.34 3.74 14.28
N SER A 53 1.46 3.35 15.56
CA SER A 53 2.27 4.05 16.56
C SER A 53 3.77 3.79 16.46
N ARG A 54 4.19 2.81 15.66
CA ARG A 54 5.61 2.49 15.46
C ARG A 54 6.26 3.52 14.55
N VAL A 55 7.51 3.88 14.85
CA VAL A 55 8.25 4.86 14.06
C VAL A 55 8.57 4.28 12.68
N ALA A 56 8.07 4.91 11.62
CA ALA A 56 8.38 4.59 10.23
C ALA A 56 9.23 5.74 9.64
N ALA A 57 10.56 5.59 9.70
CA ALA A 57 11.52 6.62 9.30
C ALA A 57 12.27 6.30 7.99
N GLU A 58 12.19 5.06 7.52
CA GLU A 58 12.68 4.66 6.19
C GLU A 58 11.54 4.78 5.17
N GLY A 59 11.77 4.35 3.93
CA GLY A 59 10.76 4.30 2.89
C GLY A 59 11.24 4.86 1.56
N ARG A 60 10.32 5.42 0.78
CA ARG A 60 10.62 5.98 -0.54
C ARG A 60 9.74 7.15 -0.95
N ILE A 61 10.28 7.93 -1.87
CA ILE A 61 9.52 8.88 -2.68
C ILE A 61 9.02 8.17 -3.95
N ALA A 62 7.71 8.18 -4.15
CA ALA A 62 7.06 7.76 -5.38
C ALA A 62 6.68 8.99 -6.21
N MET A 63 6.68 8.85 -7.54
CA MET A 63 6.29 9.93 -8.44
C MET A 63 5.35 9.46 -9.54
N ALA A 64 4.49 10.36 -9.99
CA ALA A 64 3.72 10.20 -11.21
C ALA A 64 3.59 11.56 -11.90
N GLN A 65 3.65 11.56 -13.23
CA GLN A 65 3.56 12.77 -14.04
C GLN A 65 2.72 12.52 -15.30
N HIS A 66 1.90 13.50 -15.68
CA HIS A 66 1.16 13.49 -16.94
C HIS A 66 0.76 14.91 -17.34
N ALA A 67 1.17 15.36 -18.52
CA ALA A 67 0.72 16.60 -19.18
C ALA A 67 0.60 17.82 -18.25
N GLY A 68 1.74 18.41 -17.86
CA GLY A 68 1.77 19.61 -16.99
C GLY A 68 1.43 19.35 -15.52
N ARG A 69 1.13 18.10 -15.14
CA ARG A 69 0.85 17.70 -13.75
C ARG A 69 1.86 16.70 -13.25
N ALA A 70 2.34 16.88 -12.03
CA ALA A 70 3.20 15.92 -11.36
C ALA A 70 2.87 15.83 -9.87
N VAL A 71 3.06 14.64 -9.31
CA VAL A 71 2.89 14.36 -7.88
C VAL A 71 4.11 13.62 -7.37
N LEU A 72 4.60 14.03 -6.20
CA LEU A 72 5.52 13.27 -5.36
C LEU A 72 4.79 12.83 -4.09
N ILE A 73 5.02 11.60 -3.67
CA ILE A 73 4.45 11.05 -2.43
C ILE A 73 5.56 10.42 -1.62
N GLU A 74 5.67 10.84 -0.36
CA GLU A 74 6.52 10.18 0.62
C GLU A 74 5.73 9.07 1.32
N ILE A 75 6.21 7.83 1.18
CA ILE A 75 5.63 6.65 1.81
C ILE A 75 6.72 6.00 2.64
N ASN A 76 6.47 5.88 3.94
CA ASN A 76 7.44 5.41 4.92
C ASN A 76 7.22 3.96 5.33
N SER A 77 8.29 3.31 5.74
CA SER A 77 8.36 1.97 6.37
C SER A 77 9.22 2.01 7.63
N GLU A 78 9.19 0.95 8.45
CA GLU A 78 10.07 0.85 9.64
C GLU A 78 11.53 0.61 9.20
N THR A 79 11.76 -0.25 8.20
CA THR A 79 13.10 -0.62 7.73
C THR A 79 13.34 -0.32 6.25
N ASP A 80 14.62 -0.28 5.87
CA ASP A 80 15.04 -0.10 4.48
C ASP A 80 14.86 -1.36 3.62
N PHE A 81 14.74 -2.54 4.25
CA PHE A 81 14.40 -3.79 3.56
C PHE A 81 12.99 -3.72 2.98
N VAL A 82 12.01 -3.27 3.75
CA VAL A 82 10.64 -3.05 3.26
C VAL A 82 10.60 -1.94 2.20
N ALA A 83 11.41 -0.89 2.33
CA ALA A 83 11.49 0.16 1.31
C ALA A 83 11.91 -0.35 -0.08
N LYS A 84 12.59 -1.51 -0.12
CA LYS A 84 13.06 -2.20 -1.33
C LYS A 84 12.19 -3.41 -1.71
N ASP A 85 11.23 -3.81 -0.89
CA ASP A 85 10.33 -4.94 -1.17
C ASP A 85 9.39 -4.65 -2.34
N ASP A 86 9.23 -5.62 -3.23
CA ASP A 86 8.43 -5.45 -4.45
C ASP A 86 6.95 -5.10 -4.16
N ASN A 87 6.35 -5.66 -3.11
CA ASN A 87 4.96 -5.34 -2.75
C ASN A 87 4.84 -3.88 -2.33
N PHE A 88 5.82 -3.39 -1.56
CA PHE A 88 5.88 -1.99 -1.13
C PHE A 88 6.14 -1.06 -2.32
N VAL A 89 7.08 -1.40 -3.22
CA VAL A 89 7.38 -0.64 -4.45
C VAL A 89 6.14 -0.51 -5.34
N VAL A 90 5.45 -1.63 -5.60
CA VAL A 90 4.24 -1.66 -6.43
C VAL A 90 3.13 -0.80 -5.81
N PHE A 91 2.91 -0.92 -4.50
CA PHE A 91 1.96 -0.07 -3.79
C PHE A 91 2.31 1.42 -3.92
N CYS A 92 3.56 1.80 -3.68
CA CYS A 92 4.00 3.19 -3.76
C CYS A 92 3.72 3.81 -5.14
N ASN A 93 4.04 3.06 -6.21
CA ASN A 93 3.77 3.49 -7.57
C ASN A 93 2.27 3.60 -7.87
N ALA A 94 1.46 2.66 -7.38
CA ALA A 94 0.01 2.68 -7.54
C ALA A 94 -0.62 3.91 -6.84
N VAL A 95 -0.16 4.24 -5.63
CA VAL A 95 -0.61 5.43 -4.88
C VAL A 95 -0.25 6.72 -5.62
N ALA A 96 0.97 6.82 -6.17
CA ALA A 96 1.38 7.99 -6.97
C ALA A 96 0.49 8.18 -8.22
N GLN A 97 0.20 7.10 -8.93
CA GLN A 97 -0.70 7.13 -10.08
C GLN A 97 -2.13 7.50 -9.69
N ALA A 98 -2.63 6.98 -8.56
CA ALA A 98 -3.96 7.28 -8.06
C ALA A 98 -4.09 8.76 -7.64
N ALA A 99 -3.08 9.31 -6.96
CA ALA A 99 -3.05 10.73 -6.59
C ALA A 99 -3.06 11.64 -7.82
N LEU A 100 -2.22 11.35 -8.82
CA LEU A 100 -2.17 12.12 -10.06
C LEU A 100 -3.50 12.11 -10.81
N LYS A 101 -4.15 10.93 -10.91
CA LYS A 101 -5.41 10.77 -11.66
C LYS A 101 -6.61 11.39 -10.94
N SER A 102 -6.72 11.18 -9.63
CA SER A 102 -7.84 11.68 -8.83
C SER A 102 -7.79 13.20 -8.66
N GLY A 103 -6.60 13.78 -8.67
CA GLY A 103 -6.43 15.20 -8.50
C GLY A 103 -6.70 15.69 -7.07
N VAL A 104 -6.62 14.81 -6.06
CA VAL A 104 -6.76 15.21 -4.66
C VAL A 104 -5.60 16.11 -4.20
N GLY A 105 -5.88 16.97 -3.22
CA GLY A 105 -4.95 17.99 -2.70
C GLY A 105 -4.27 17.66 -1.37
N ASP A 106 -4.79 16.68 -0.62
CA ASP A 106 -4.24 16.25 0.66
C ASP A 106 -4.24 14.72 0.84
N ILE A 107 -3.53 14.26 1.88
CA ILE A 107 -3.37 12.83 2.20
C ILE A 107 -4.67 12.20 2.72
N GLU A 108 -5.52 12.95 3.42
CA GLU A 108 -6.77 12.39 3.96
C GLU A 108 -7.73 12.03 2.82
N ALA A 109 -7.87 12.92 1.84
CA ALA A 109 -8.60 12.64 0.62
C ALA A 109 -7.96 11.47 -0.18
N LEU A 110 -6.63 11.40 -0.23
CA LEU A 110 -5.91 10.34 -0.93
C LEU A 110 -6.21 8.94 -0.37
N LYS A 111 -6.35 8.79 0.94
CA LYS A 111 -6.64 7.48 1.58
C LYS A 111 -7.90 6.81 1.03
N ALA A 112 -8.89 7.60 0.61
CA ALA A 112 -10.16 7.12 0.07
C ALA A 112 -10.12 6.85 -1.45
N VAL A 113 -9.08 7.31 -2.17
CA VAL A 113 -8.98 7.13 -3.62
C VAL A 113 -8.84 5.65 -3.96
N ARG A 114 -9.56 5.22 -5.00
CA ARG A 114 -9.54 3.86 -5.50
C ARG A 114 -8.33 3.62 -6.41
N LEU A 115 -7.59 2.57 -6.13
CA LEU A 115 -6.55 2.03 -7.00
C LEU A 115 -7.18 1.25 -8.17
N ALA A 116 -6.35 0.88 -9.16
CA ALA A 116 -6.81 0.17 -10.35
C ALA A 116 -7.45 -1.21 -10.06
N ASN A 117 -7.10 -1.83 -8.93
CA ASN A 117 -7.68 -3.09 -8.48
C ASN A 117 -9.02 -2.93 -7.72
N GLY A 118 -9.51 -1.70 -7.55
CA GLY A 118 -10.77 -1.40 -6.85
C GLY A 118 -10.64 -1.21 -5.34
N GLU A 119 -9.48 -1.46 -4.74
CA GLU A 119 -9.24 -1.16 -3.32
C GLU A 119 -8.97 0.34 -3.12
N SER A 120 -9.32 0.88 -1.95
CA SER A 120 -8.86 2.22 -1.58
C SER A 120 -7.35 2.20 -1.27
N VAL A 121 -6.71 3.37 -1.30
CA VAL A 121 -5.30 3.52 -0.85
C VAL A 121 -5.12 2.98 0.57
N GLU A 122 -6.07 3.22 1.47
CA GLU A 122 -6.00 2.73 2.85
C GLU A 122 -6.15 1.20 2.96
N GLU A 123 -7.07 0.60 2.17
CA GLU A 123 -7.22 -0.86 2.12
C GLU A 123 -5.94 -1.52 1.60
N ALA A 124 -5.36 -0.97 0.53
CA ALA A 124 -4.10 -1.45 -0.03
C ALA A 124 -2.92 -1.25 0.94
N ARG A 125 -2.86 -0.13 1.67
CA ARG A 125 -1.84 0.12 2.72
C ARG A 125 -1.90 -0.97 3.80
N ALA A 126 -3.09 -1.28 4.29
CA ALA A 126 -3.29 -2.33 5.28
C ALA A 126 -2.91 -3.72 4.75
N ALA A 127 -3.21 -4.01 3.47
CA ALA A 127 -2.80 -5.25 2.82
C ALA A 127 -1.26 -5.36 2.73
N VAL A 128 -0.56 -4.28 2.40
CA VAL A 128 0.92 -4.24 2.43
C VAL A 128 1.44 -4.53 3.84
N ILE A 129 0.91 -3.86 4.87
CA ILE A 129 1.29 -4.10 6.27
C ILE A 129 1.08 -5.55 6.68
N ALA A 130 -0.01 -6.18 6.24
CA ALA A 130 -0.28 -7.58 6.53
C ALA A 130 0.76 -8.54 5.89
N LYS A 131 1.30 -8.17 4.73
CA LYS A 131 2.34 -8.93 4.02
C LYS A 131 3.73 -8.69 4.58
N VAL A 132 4.12 -7.43 4.78
CA VAL A 132 5.49 -7.06 5.20
C VAL A 132 5.70 -7.14 6.71
N GLY A 133 4.63 -7.04 7.50
CA GLY A 133 4.71 -7.11 8.96
C GLY A 133 5.32 -5.86 9.61
N GLU A 134 5.42 -4.74 8.91
CA GLU A 134 5.91 -3.45 9.42
C GLU A 134 4.84 -2.36 9.28
N ASN A 135 4.95 -1.29 10.05
CA ASN A 135 4.19 -0.07 9.84
C ASN A 135 4.53 0.55 8.48
N VAL A 136 3.52 0.92 7.73
CA VAL A 136 3.63 1.64 6.46
C VAL A 136 2.73 2.86 6.52
N GLN A 137 3.28 4.04 6.19
CA GLN A 137 2.56 5.31 6.27
C GLN A 137 2.66 6.07 4.97
N VAL A 138 1.52 6.47 4.40
CA VAL A 138 1.48 7.50 3.35
C VAL A 138 1.55 8.85 4.06
N ARG A 139 2.74 9.46 4.10
CA ARG A 139 3.06 10.52 5.07
C ARG A 139 2.70 11.91 4.57
N ARG A 140 3.11 12.23 3.34
CA ARG A 140 2.85 13.54 2.72
C ARG A 140 2.96 13.45 1.22
N MET A 141 2.37 14.42 0.53
CA MET A 141 2.51 14.56 -0.90
C MET A 141 2.76 16.01 -1.28
N ALA A 142 3.41 16.19 -2.42
CA ALA A 142 3.55 17.47 -3.10
C ALA A 142 3.02 17.30 -4.51
N ARG A 143 2.36 18.33 -5.03
CA ARG A 143 1.80 18.33 -6.38
C ARG A 143 2.11 19.65 -7.07
N SER A 144 2.35 19.56 -8.38
CA SER A 144 2.32 20.70 -9.29
C SER A 144 1.28 20.46 -10.39
N ASP A 145 0.59 21.53 -10.76
CA ASP A 145 -0.40 21.59 -11.83
C ASP A 145 -0.20 22.91 -12.56
N SER A 146 0.42 22.84 -13.74
CA SER A 146 0.89 24.01 -14.48
C SER A 146 0.51 23.94 -15.95
N ALA A 147 0.33 25.12 -16.53
CA ALA A 147 0.22 25.29 -17.98
C ALA A 147 1.58 25.11 -18.69
N HIS A 148 2.68 25.11 -17.93
CA HIS A 148 4.04 24.93 -18.43
C HIS A 148 4.53 23.49 -18.23
N THR A 149 5.76 23.24 -18.68
CA THR A 149 6.40 21.93 -18.53
C THR A 149 6.83 21.73 -17.08
N VAL A 150 6.09 20.90 -16.36
CA VAL A 150 6.54 20.39 -15.06
C VAL A 150 7.55 19.27 -15.28
N ALA A 151 8.58 19.19 -14.44
CA ALA A 151 9.53 18.09 -14.38
C ALA A 151 9.56 17.50 -12.96
N ALA A 152 9.70 16.17 -12.88
CA ALA A 152 9.90 15.46 -11.63
C ALA A 152 11.21 14.65 -11.68
N TYR A 153 11.99 14.71 -10.61
CA TYR A 153 13.20 13.91 -10.45
C TYR A 153 13.21 13.22 -9.10
N VAL A 154 13.61 11.95 -9.06
CA VAL A 154 13.86 11.22 -7.82
C VAL A 154 15.28 10.67 -7.86
N HIS A 155 16.10 11.07 -6.88
CA HIS A 155 17.44 10.55 -6.71
C HIS A 155 17.40 9.24 -5.91
N GLY A 156 17.65 8.13 -6.60
CA GLY A 156 17.47 6.79 -6.04
C GLY A 156 16.01 6.57 -5.66
N ALA A 157 15.72 6.56 -4.36
CA ALA A 157 14.37 6.47 -3.82
C ALA A 157 14.11 7.46 -2.67
N ARG A 158 15.10 8.29 -2.30
CA ARG A 158 15.10 9.03 -1.02
C ARG A 158 14.75 10.50 -1.14
N ILE A 159 15.10 11.13 -2.26
CA ILE A 159 14.94 12.57 -2.47
C ILE A 159 14.18 12.78 -3.77
N GLY A 160 13.06 13.49 -3.71
CA GLY A 160 12.29 13.88 -4.89
C GLY A 160 12.18 15.40 -5.02
N VAL A 161 12.22 15.90 -6.25
CA VAL A 161 12.10 17.31 -6.58
C VAL A 161 11.06 17.47 -7.69
N LEU A 162 10.19 18.48 -7.53
CA LEU A 162 9.34 18.99 -8.60
C LEU A 162 9.88 20.35 -9.04
N VAL A 163 9.93 20.56 -10.34
CA VAL A 163 10.27 21.83 -10.98
C VAL A 163 9.15 22.20 -11.93
N ASP A 164 8.74 23.45 -11.89
CA ASP A 164 7.76 24.08 -12.78
C ASP A 164 8.38 25.37 -13.33
#